data_AF-A0A0A2KX60-F1
#
_entry.id   AF-A0A0A2KX60-F1
#
_cell.length_a   1.000
_cell.length_b   1.000
_cell.length_c   1.000
_cell.angle_alpha   90.00
_cell.angle_beta   90.00
_cell.angle_gamma   90.00
#
_symmetry.space_group_name_H-M   'P 1'
#
loop_
_entity.id
_entity.type
_entity.pdbx_description
1 polymer ?
#
loop_
_entity_poly.entity_id
_entity_poly.type
_entity_poly.pdbx_seq_one_letter_code
_entity_poly.pdbx_strand_id
1 'polypeptide(L)'
;MLFAASCFIPVEAAQRCGYDSLISLRDALYLKSKLLYESGIEDDPLTLCQSSLLLSHYTSDLETSANSEWLEIAIKNAKISHINRYHYLAKKHMPEMKRVWWCCLIRDRIISLGMRCPIQILPEDFDLKQQGLTLEDLEDEIPSSEVYKPDTKSALVAKVSESNENHQKTGMEKLERARLLLLNWEIDWMGQIDSRGFYSHPSIALYANLIAIYHQ
;
A
#
# COMPACT_ATOMS: atom_id res chain seq x y z
N MET A 1 7.10 -8.33 -10.12
CA MET A 1 5.69 -8.76 -9.93
C MET A 1 5.54 -10.18 -9.40
N LEU A 2 6.21 -11.20 -9.96
CA LEU A 2 6.04 -12.61 -9.54
C LEU A 2 6.22 -12.83 -8.04
N PHE A 3 7.24 -12.20 -7.44
CA PHE A 3 7.46 -12.21 -5.99
C PHE A 3 6.20 -11.76 -5.21
N ALA A 4 5.71 -10.54 -5.44
CA ALA A 4 4.58 -9.98 -4.71
C ALA A 4 3.27 -10.76 -4.94
N ALA A 5 3.12 -11.41 -6.09
CA ALA A 5 1.94 -12.20 -6.44
C ALA A 5 1.99 -13.66 -5.90
N SER A 6 3.16 -14.12 -5.46
CA SER A 6 3.40 -15.54 -5.14
C SER A 6 2.53 -16.10 -4.00
N CYS A 7 2.01 -15.25 -3.11
CA CYS A 7 1.13 -15.67 -2.03
C CYS A 7 -0.33 -15.88 -2.45
N PHE A 8 -0.71 -15.50 -3.67
CA PHE A 8 -2.09 -15.59 -4.17
C PHE A 8 -2.33 -16.75 -5.13
N ILE A 9 -1.32 -17.58 -5.38
CA ILE A 9 -1.45 -18.76 -6.24
C ILE A 9 -1.79 -20.02 -5.41
N PRO A 10 -2.42 -21.03 -6.02
CA PRO A 10 -2.59 -22.33 -5.39
C PRO A 10 -1.24 -23.00 -5.08
N VAL A 11 -1.14 -23.73 -3.98
CA VAL A 11 0.10 -24.40 -3.56
C VAL A 11 0.61 -25.40 -4.61
N GLU A 12 -0.30 -26.01 -5.37
CA GLU A 12 0.00 -26.93 -6.47
C GLU A 12 0.77 -26.24 -7.61
N ALA A 13 0.56 -24.93 -7.80
CA ALA A 13 1.34 -24.15 -8.75
C ALA A 13 2.80 -23.98 -8.28
N ALA A 14 3.02 -23.78 -6.98
CA ALA A 14 4.38 -23.71 -6.42
C ALA A 14 5.11 -25.06 -6.50
N GLN A 15 4.41 -26.15 -6.20
CA GLN A 15 4.95 -27.52 -6.29
C GLN A 15 5.36 -27.89 -7.71
N ARG A 16 4.56 -27.52 -8.73
CA ARG A 16 4.94 -27.70 -10.15
C ARG A 16 6.18 -26.92 -10.55
N CYS A 17 6.47 -25.82 -9.87
CA CYS A 17 7.69 -25.02 -10.05
C CYS A 17 8.88 -25.54 -9.22
N GLY A 18 8.72 -26.64 -8.47
CA GLY A 18 9.78 -27.25 -7.65
C GLY A 18 9.92 -26.66 -6.24
N TYR A 19 8.87 -26.04 -5.71
CA TYR A 19 8.87 -25.45 -4.36
C TYR A 19 7.88 -26.15 -3.44
N ASP A 20 8.32 -26.48 -2.22
CA ASP A 20 7.52 -27.27 -1.25
C ASP A 20 6.36 -26.47 -0.64
N SER A 21 6.47 -25.14 -0.62
CA SER A 21 5.48 -24.24 -0.06
C SER A 21 5.46 -22.87 -0.74
N LEU A 22 4.35 -22.13 -0.58
CA LEU A 22 4.25 -20.73 -1.02
C LEU A 22 5.32 -19.84 -0.37
N ILE A 23 5.71 -20.14 0.88
CA ILE A 23 6.76 -19.43 1.60
C ILE A 23 8.10 -19.64 0.88
N SER A 24 8.47 -20.89 0.60
CA SER A 24 9.73 -21.20 -0.09
C SER A 24 9.81 -20.60 -1.50
N LEU A 25 8.68 -20.59 -2.24
CA LEU A 25 8.58 -19.93 -3.54
C LEU A 25 8.76 -18.41 -3.41
N ARG A 26 8.04 -17.78 -2.47
CA ARG A 26 8.10 -16.35 -2.20
C ARG A 26 9.53 -15.92 -1.91
N ASP A 27 10.23 -16.63 -1.02
CA ASP A 27 11.57 -16.27 -0.59
C ASP A 27 12.59 -16.43 -1.72
N ALA A 28 12.45 -17.49 -2.54
CA ALA A 28 13.28 -17.67 -3.73
C ALA A 28 13.04 -16.58 -4.79
N LEU A 29 11.78 -16.18 -5.01
CA LEU A 29 11.45 -15.11 -5.94
C LEU A 29 11.88 -13.73 -5.42
N TYR A 30 11.80 -13.51 -4.10
CA TYR A 30 12.33 -12.31 -3.46
C TYR A 30 13.83 -12.21 -3.70
N LEU A 31 14.59 -13.26 -3.39
CA LEU A 31 16.04 -13.26 -3.58
C LEU A 31 16.44 -12.99 -5.03
N LYS A 32 15.77 -13.64 -5.99
CA LYS A 32 15.98 -13.37 -7.43
C LYS A 32 15.68 -11.92 -7.79
N SER A 33 14.58 -11.37 -7.29
CA SER A 33 14.16 -9.99 -7.58
C SER A 33 15.12 -8.96 -6.95
N LYS A 34 15.58 -9.21 -5.72
CA LYS A 34 16.58 -8.42 -5.01
C LYS A 34 17.91 -8.40 -5.76
N LEU A 35 18.41 -9.57 -6.18
CA LEU A 35 19.65 -9.66 -6.96
C LEU A 35 19.55 -8.92 -8.30
N LEU A 36 18.40 -8.99 -8.98
CA LEU A 36 18.17 -8.23 -10.20
C LEU A 36 18.20 -6.71 -9.94
N TYR A 37 17.55 -6.26 -8.87
CA TYR A 37 17.59 -4.85 -8.48
C TYR A 37 19.02 -4.39 -8.17
N GLU A 38 19.77 -5.17 -7.38
CA GLU A 38 21.15 -4.88 -6.97
C GLU A 38 22.17 -4.99 -8.12
N SER A 39 21.83 -5.69 -9.21
CA SER A 39 22.71 -5.81 -10.38
C SER A 39 22.92 -4.49 -11.12
N GLY A 40 22.04 -3.49 -10.92
CA GLY A 40 22.13 -2.19 -11.57
C GLY A 40 21.90 -2.23 -13.09
N ILE A 41 21.21 -3.25 -13.60
CA ILE A 41 20.87 -3.35 -15.04
C ILE A 41 19.79 -2.34 -15.44
N GLU A 42 18.90 -1.99 -14.51
CA GLU A 42 17.83 -1.02 -14.73
C GLU A 42 18.24 0.35 -14.17
N ASP A 43 18.09 1.38 -15.00
CA ASP A 43 18.41 2.77 -14.65
C ASP A 43 17.16 3.67 -14.66
N ASP A 44 16.04 3.21 -15.25
CA ASP A 44 14.79 3.96 -15.28
C ASP A 44 14.23 4.12 -13.85
N PRO A 45 14.15 5.35 -13.33
CA PRO A 45 13.75 5.55 -11.95
C PRO A 45 12.30 5.16 -11.65
N LEU A 46 11.40 5.23 -12.64
CA LEU A 46 10.01 4.78 -12.48
C LEU A 46 9.99 3.27 -12.27
N THR A 47 10.71 2.52 -13.09
CA THR A 47 10.87 1.07 -12.97
C THR A 47 11.56 0.69 -11.66
N LEU A 48 12.59 1.43 -11.23
CA LEU A 48 13.25 1.25 -9.93
C LEU A 48 12.29 1.52 -8.77
N CYS A 49 11.47 2.57 -8.85
CA CYS A 49 10.44 2.89 -7.86
C CYS A 49 9.40 1.76 -7.76
N GLN A 50 8.83 1.34 -8.89
CA GLN A 50 7.87 0.23 -8.96
C GLN A 50 8.47 -1.08 -8.41
N SER A 51 9.71 -1.39 -8.76
CA SER A 51 10.41 -2.59 -8.31
C SER A 51 10.65 -2.58 -6.79
N SER A 52 11.15 -1.46 -6.26
CA SER A 52 11.37 -1.27 -4.82
C SER A 52 10.06 -1.34 -4.03
N LEU A 53 9.00 -0.72 -4.57
CA LEU A 53 7.67 -0.76 -3.98
C LEU A 53 7.14 -2.20 -3.92
N LEU A 54 7.34 -3.00 -4.97
CA LEU A 54 6.98 -4.42 -4.96
C LEU A 54 7.83 -5.20 -3.94
N LEU A 55 9.14 -4.94 -3.84
CA LEU A 55 10.03 -5.56 -2.86
C LEU A 55 9.65 -5.23 -1.41
N SER A 56 9.02 -4.08 -1.16
CA SER A 56 8.51 -3.71 0.16
C SER A 56 7.46 -4.70 0.71
N HIS A 57 6.89 -5.57 -0.12
CA HIS A 57 5.99 -6.65 0.31
C HIS A 57 6.70 -7.80 1.02
N TYR A 58 8.02 -7.81 1.05
CA TYR A 58 8.78 -8.85 1.75
C TYR A 58 8.72 -8.65 3.26
N THR A 59 8.37 -9.72 3.97
CA THR A 59 8.30 -9.75 5.42
C THR A 59 8.98 -11.02 5.91
N SER A 60 9.95 -10.84 6.81
CA SER A 60 10.71 -11.93 7.42
C SER A 60 10.99 -11.59 8.88
N ASP A 61 10.92 -12.60 9.75
CA ASP A 61 11.29 -12.44 11.16
C ASP A 61 12.78 -12.19 11.35
N LEU A 62 13.61 -12.57 10.35
CA LEU A 62 15.05 -12.35 10.36
C LEU A 62 15.43 -10.94 9.90
N GLU A 63 14.64 -10.35 9.00
CA GLU A 63 14.87 -9.04 8.39
C GLU A 63 13.63 -8.16 8.63
N THR A 64 13.39 -7.82 9.90
CA THR A 64 12.14 -7.16 10.33
C THR A 64 11.96 -5.76 9.76
N SER A 65 13.05 -5.09 9.34
CA SER A 65 13.05 -3.76 8.73
C SER A 65 13.00 -3.77 7.20
N ALA A 66 13.14 -4.93 6.54
CA ALA A 66 13.32 -4.99 5.08
C ALA A 66 12.16 -4.35 4.31
N ASN A 67 10.92 -4.50 4.77
CA ASN A 67 9.77 -3.86 4.13
C ASN A 67 9.86 -2.33 4.14
N SER A 68 10.24 -1.76 5.29
CA SER A 68 10.38 -0.33 5.50
C SER A 68 11.55 0.24 4.72
N GLU A 69 12.68 -0.48 4.66
CA GLU A 69 13.86 -0.09 3.88
C GLU A 69 13.56 -0.08 2.38
N TRP A 70 12.89 -1.11 1.85
CA TRP A 70 12.49 -1.13 0.44
C TRP A 70 11.49 -0.03 0.09
N LEU A 71 10.59 0.30 1.02
CA LEU A 71 9.70 1.43 0.86
C LEU A 71 10.47 2.76 0.83
N GLU A 72 11.47 2.94 1.69
CA GLU A 72 12.31 4.14 1.71
C GLU A 72 13.01 4.34 0.35
N ILE A 73 13.54 3.24 -0.21
CA ILE A 73 14.16 3.24 -1.54
C ILE A 73 13.12 3.61 -2.62
N ALA A 74 11.90 3.08 -2.54
CA ALA A 74 10.82 3.43 -3.48
C ALA A 74 10.47 4.92 -3.41
N ILE A 75 10.33 5.47 -2.21
CA ILE A 75 10.03 6.90 -1.97
C ILE A 75 11.17 7.77 -2.51
N LYS A 76 12.42 7.38 -2.27
CA LYS A 76 13.60 8.09 -2.77
C LYS A 76 13.60 8.15 -4.31
N ASN A 77 13.39 7.02 -4.98
CA ASN A 77 13.29 6.98 -6.45
C ASN A 77 12.14 7.85 -6.96
N ALA A 78 10.98 7.82 -6.30
CA ALA A 78 9.85 8.68 -6.66
C ALA A 78 10.18 10.18 -6.55
N LYS A 79 10.89 10.59 -5.50
CA LYS A 79 11.30 11.99 -5.29
C LYS A 79 12.35 12.45 -6.31
N ILE A 80 13.35 11.61 -6.61
CA ILE A 80 14.40 11.90 -7.60
C ILE A 80 13.79 12.17 -8.98
N SER A 81 12.73 11.44 -9.34
CA SER A 81 12.07 11.57 -10.64
C SER A 81 10.85 12.46 -10.64
N HIS A 82 10.67 13.24 -9.58
CA HIS A 82 9.56 14.18 -9.44
C HIS A 82 8.17 13.53 -9.57
N ILE A 83 8.07 12.21 -9.35
CA ILE A 83 6.81 11.45 -9.40
C ILE A 83 5.87 11.95 -8.30
N ASN A 84 6.40 12.33 -7.13
CA ASN A 84 5.63 12.97 -6.06
C ASN A 84 5.02 14.34 -6.46
N ARG A 85 5.52 14.93 -7.55
CA ARG A 85 5.06 16.19 -8.14
C ARG A 85 4.35 15.96 -9.48
N TYR A 86 3.69 14.81 -9.64
CA TYR A 86 3.01 14.39 -10.87
C TYR A 86 2.08 15.45 -11.49
N HIS A 87 1.49 16.34 -10.69
CA HIS A 87 0.61 17.41 -11.12
C HIS A 87 1.31 18.49 -11.98
N TYR A 88 2.65 18.60 -11.91
CA TYR A 88 3.44 19.48 -12.78
C TYR A 88 3.99 18.76 -14.02
N LEU A 89 3.77 17.45 -14.16
CA LEU A 89 4.30 16.66 -15.26
C LEU A 89 3.36 16.64 -16.47
N ALA A 90 3.90 16.26 -17.63
CA ALA A 90 3.12 16.16 -18.86
C ALA A 90 1.95 15.18 -18.70
N LYS A 91 0.77 15.55 -19.21
CA LYS A 91 -0.49 14.79 -19.08
C LYS A 91 -0.36 13.31 -19.42
N LYS A 92 0.48 12.94 -20.38
CA LYS A 92 0.64 11.55 -20.86
C LYS A 92 1.17 10.59 -19.77
N HIS A 93 2.07 11.05 -18.89
CA HIS A 93 2.68 10.20 -17.86
C HIS A 93 2.06 10.40 -16.47
N MET A 94 1.18 11.39 -16.35
CA MET A 94 0.56 11.78 -15.09
C MET A 94 -0.23 10.64 -14.42
N PRO A 95 -1.05 9.83 -15.13
CA PRO A 95 -1.82 8.74 -14.51
C PRO A 95 -0.93 7.67 -13.83
N GLU A 96 0.09 7.19 -14.53
CA GLU A 96 1.00 6.17 -14.01
C GLU A 96 1.81 6.67 -12.81
N MET A 97 2.37 7.87 -12.91
CA MET A 97 3.14 8.47 -11.84
C MET A 97 2.27 8.76 -10.61
N LYS A 98 1.04 9.24 -10.82
CA LYS A 98 0.06 9.39 -9.75
C LYS A 98 -0.23 8.05 -9.09
N ARG A 99 -0.53 6.98 -9.85
CA ARG A 99 -0.74 5.63 -9.32
C ARG A 99 0.43 5.17 -8.46
N VAL A 100 1.66 5.24 -8.96
CA VAL A 100 2.85 4.80 -8.23
C VAL A 100 3.04 5.60 -6.93
N TRP A 101 2.89 6.93 -6.96
CA TRP A 101 3.01 7.75 -5.76
C TRP A 101 1.94 7.42 -4.71
N TRP A 102 0.69 7.24 -5.14
CA TRP A 102 -0.39 6.81 -4.26
C TRP A 102 -0.16 5.42 -3.68
N CYS A 103 0.42 4.49 -4.46
CA CYS A 103 0.81 3.19 -3.92
C CYS A 103 1.92 3.31 -2.87
N CYS A 104 2.91 4.18 -3.05
CA CYS A 104 3.92 4.47 -2.01
C CYS A 104 3.26 5.01 -0.73
N LEU A 105 2.33 5.97 -0.85
CA LEU A 105 1.59 6.52 0.29
C LEU A 105 0.80 5.44 1.04
N ILE A 106 -0.01 4.66 0.32
CA ILE A 106 -0.81 3.59 0.93
C ILE A 106 0.11 2.55 1.60
N ARG A 107 1.23 2.20 0.95
CA ARG A 107 2.18 1.23 1.50
C ARG A 107 2.86 1.73 2.77
N ASP A 108 3.29 3.00 2.80
CA ASP A 108 3.85 3.67 3.98
C ASP A 108 2.90 3.58 5.16
N ARG A 109 1.66 3.97 4.93
CA ARG A 109 0.59 3.92 5.92
C ARG A 109 0.32 2.49 6.43
N ILE A 110 0.34 1.48 5.56
CA ILE A 110 0.19 0.07 5.95
C ILE A 110 1.40 -0.43 6.77
N ILE A 111 2.63 -0.12 6.36
CA ILE A 111 3.85 -0.59 7.03
C ILE A 111 4.00 0.07 8.40
N SER A 112 3.89 1.39 8.48
CA SER A 112 4.00 2.15 9.74
C SER A 112 3.09 1.57 10.80
N LEU A 113 1.91 1.14 10.38
CA LEU A 113 0.91 0.71 11.31
C LEU A 113 0.95 -0.79 11.61
N GLY A 114 1.27 -1.62 10.62
CA GLY A 114 1.51 -3.06 10.83
C GLY A 114 2.77 -3.34 11.66
N MET A 115 3.82 -2.55 11.47
CA MET A 115 5.13 -2.75 12.10
C MET A 115 5.40 -1.79 13.26
N ARG A 116 4.45 -0.90 13.59
CA ARG A 116 4.57 0.13 14.64
C ARG A 116 5.81 1.01 14.46
N CYS A 117 6.10 1.40 13.22
CA CYS A 117 7.18 2.32 12.88
C CYS A 117 6.64 3.68 12.42
N PRO A 118 7.46 4.75 12.41
CA PRO A 118 7.04 6.05 11.90
C PRO A 118 6.62 6.00 10.42
N ILE A 119 5.81 6.97 10.00
CA ILE A 119 5.55 7.25 8.57
C ILE A 119 6.77 7.87 7.92
N GLN A 120 7.02 7.54 6.66
CA GLN A 120 8.16 8.05 5.87
C GLN A 120 7.74 9.17 4.92
N ILE A 121 6.51 9.16 4.42
CA ILE A 121 5.93 10.24 3.62
C ILE A 121 5.23 11.22 4.55
N LEU A 122 5.88 12.35 4.79
CA LEU A 122 5.38 13.40 5.66
C LEU A 122 4.35 14.29 4.93
N PRO A 123 3.50 15.02 5.66
CA PRO A 123 2.53 15.94 5.05
C PRO A 123 3.17 16.99 4.14
N GLU A 124 4.41 17.40 4.41
CA GLU A 124 5.12 18.37 3.57
C GLU A 124 5.51 17.80 2.19
N ASP A 125 5.62 16.47 2.09
CA ASP A 125 5.90 15.77 0.84
C ASP A 125 4.64 15.50 0.01
N PHE A 126 3.45 15.76 0.57
CA PHE A 126 2.17 15.42 -0.03
C PHE A 126 1.20 16.62 -0.05
N ASP A 127 0.90 17.13 -1.24
CA ASP A 127 -0.09 18.20 -1.38
C ASP A 127 -1.51 17.66 -1.21
N LEU A 128 -2.05 17.79 0.01
CA LEU A 128 -3.41 17.39 0.39
C LEU A 128 -4.52 18.12 -0.39
N LYS A 129 -4.18 19.18 -1.14
CA LYS A 129 -5.15 19.88 -2.01
C LYS A 129 -5.32 19.19 -3.36
N GLN A 130 -4.42 18.27 -3.72
CA GLN A 130 -4.53 17.50 -4.96
C GLN A 130 -5.70 16.53 -4.87
N GLN A 131 -6.37 16.32 -6.01
CA GLN A 131 -7.42 15.33 -6.09
C GLN A 131 -6.85 13.92 -5.90
N GLY A 132 -7.64 13.08 -5.23
CA GLY A 132 -7.38 11.65 -5.08
C GLY A 132 -7.20 10.93 -6.42
N LEU A 133 -6.84 9.64 -6.39
CA LEU A 133 -6.95 8.79 -7.58
C LEU A 133 -8.37 8.85 -8.13
N THR A 134 -8.49 9.17 -9.41
CA THR A 134 -9.75 9.26 -10.16
C THR A 134 -9.90 8.06 -11.10
N LEU A 135 -11.07 7.93 -11.72
CA LEU A 135 -11.31 6.89 -12.71
C LEU A 135 -10.43 7.07 -13.96
N GLU A 136 -10.15 8.31 -14.35
CA GLU A 136 -9.24 8.64 -15.46
C GLU A 136 -7.82 8.10 -15.22
N ASP A 137 -7.38 8.04 -13.96
CA ASP A 137 -6.04 7.54 -13.62
C ASP A 137 -5.90 6.01 -13.81
N LEU A 138 -7.02 5.30 -13.95
CA LEU A 138 -7.11 3.83 -14.03
C LEU A 138 -7.74 3.35 -15.34
N GLU A 139 -8.10 4.24 -16.26
CA GLU A 139 -8.87 3.92 -17.46
C GLU A 139 -8.17 2.90 -18.37
N ASP A 140 -6.84 2.99 -18.47
CA ASP A 140 -6.00 2.05 -19.25
C ASP A 140 -5.96 0.64 -18.65
N GLU A 141 -6.14 0.52 -17.34
CA GLU A 141 -5.95 -0.70 -16.56
C GLU A 141 -7.27 -1.47 -16.32
N ILE A 142 -8.41 -0.79 -16.45
CA ILE A 142 -9.75 -1.38 -16.38
C ILE A 142 -9.95 -2.49 -17.44
N PRO A 143 -9.71 -2.26 -18.75
CA PRO A 143 -9.96 -3.27 -19.78
C PRO A 143 -8.90 -4.38 -19.78
N SER A 144 -7.70 -4.14 -19.25
CA SER A 144 -6.58 -5.09 -19.24
C SER A 144 -6.56 -6.03 -18.03
N SER A 145 -7.64 -6.07 -17.24
CA SER A 145 -7.67 -6.86 -16.02
C SER A 145 -7.93 -8.34 -16.29
N GLU A 146 -7.00 -9.19 -15.87
CA GLU A 146 -7.17 -10.65 -15.87
C GLU A 146 -7.93 -11.17 -14.63
N VAL A 147 -8.15 -10.31 -13.63
CA VAL A 147 -8.76 -10.69 -12.33
C VAL A 147 -10.24 -10.33 -12.27
N TYR A 148 -10.60 -9.11 -12.66
CA TYR A 148 -11.97 -8.63 -12.61
C TYR A 148 -12.48 -8.33 -14.01
N LYS A 149 -13.76 -8.61 -14.27
CA LYS A 149 -14.41 -8.13 -15.48
C LYS A 149 -14.41 -6.59 -15.51
N PRO A 150 -14.35 -5.96 -16.69
CA PRO A 150 -14.34 -4.50 -16.81
C PRO A 150 -15.47 -3.83 -16.02
N ASP A 151 -16.70 -4.35 -16.09
CA ASP A 151 -17.85 -3.79 -15.37
C ASP A 151 -17.67 -3.81 -13.85
N THR A 152 -17.18 -4.92 -13.30
CA THR A 152 -16.91 -5.05 -11.86
C THR A 152 -15.81 -4.09 -11.44
N LYS A 153 -14.79 -3.95 -12.26
CA LYS A 153 -13.64 -3.10 -11.96
C LYS A 153 -13.99 -1.63 -12.00
N SER A 154 -14.71 -1.19 -13.02
CA SER A 154 -15.25 0.17 -13.11
C SER A 154 -16.13 0.51 -11.91
N ALA A 155 -16.97 -0.43 -11.46
CA ALA A 155 -17.80 -0.24 -10.27
C ALA A 155 -16.98 -0.13 -8.98
N LEU A 156 -15.89 -0.88 -8.84
CA LEU A 156 -14.98 -0.78 -7.70
C LEU A 156 -14.27 0.58 -7.67
N VAL A 157 -13.76 1.03 -8.82
CA VAL A 157 -13.11 2.33 -8.96
C VAL A 157 -14.08 3.47 -8.67
N ALA A 158 -15.30 3.42 -9.22
CA ALA A 158 -16.34 4.41 -8.97
C ALA A 158 -16.65 4.56 -7.47
N LYS A 159 -16.76 3.45 -6.72
CA LYS A 159 -16.96 3.50 -5.27
C LYS A 159 -15.82 4.16 -4.51
N VAL A 160 -14.58 3.97 -4.96
CA VAL A 160 -13.42 4.65 -4.37
C VAL A 160 -13.49 6.16 -4.64
N SER A 161 -13.87 6.56 -5.85
CA SER A 161 -14.04 7.98 -6.21
C SER A 161 -15.21 8.65 -5.49
N GLU A 162 -16.37 8.00 -5.40
CA GLU A 162 -17.55 8.50 -4.67
C GLU A 162 -17.28 8.64 -3.16
N SER A 163 -16.49 7.72 -2.61
CA SER A 163 -16.03 7.84 -1.22
C SER A 163 -15.19 9.11 -1.08
N ASN A 164 -14.23 9.37 -1.97
CA ASN A 164 -13.40 10.58 -1.91
C ASN A 164 -14.23 11.88 -1.94
N GLU A 165 -15.26 11.97 -2.80
CA GLU A 165 -16.12 13.17 -2.90
C GLU A 165 -17.01 13.40 -1.67
N ASN A 166 -17.62 12.33 -1.14
CA ASN A 166 -18.46 12.41 0.05
C ASN A 166 -17.66 12.73 1.32
N HIS A 167 -16.41 12.25 1.41
CA HIS A 167 -15.54 12.49 2.56
C HIS A 167 -15.12 13.97 2.68
N GLN A 168 -15.06 14.71 1.57
CA GLN A 168 -14.63 16.11 1.59
C GLN A 168 -15.69 17.07 2.17
N LYS A 169 -16.99 16.70 2.10
CA LYS A 169 -18.12 17.51 2.62
C LYS A 169 -18.66 17.06 3.98
N THR A 170 -18.67 15.75 4.26
CA THR A 170 -19.21 15.18 5.52
C THR A 170 -18.13 14.75 6.51
N GLY A 171 -16.85 14.80 6.09
CA GLY A 171 -15.73 14.27 6.85
C GLY A 171 -15.50 15.01 8.17
N MET A 172 -15.57 16.34 8.18
CA MET A 172 -15.19 17.16 9.35
C MET A 172 -16.08 16.90 10.58
N GLU A 173 -17.40 16.79 10.41
CA GLU A 173 -18.35 16.54 11.51
C GLU A 173 -18.34 15.08 11.98
N LYS A 174 -18.08 14.13 11.07
CA LYS A 174 -17.94 12.70 11.40
C LYS A 174 -16.61 12.42 12.10
N LEU A 175 -15.57 13.20 11.79
CA LEU A 175 -14.23 13.15 12.41
C LEU A 175 -14.27 13.45 13.90
N GLU A 176 -14.94 14.53 14.30
CA GLU A 176 -15.05 14.89 15.73
C GLU A 176 -15.82 13.82 16.51
N ARG A 177 -16.85 13.24 15.90
CA ARG A 177 -17.66 12.19 16.54
C ARG A 177 -16.93 10.85 16.64
N ALA A 178 -16.18 10.44 15.61
CA ALA A 178 -15.38 9.22 15.62
C ALA A 178 -14.20 9.32 16.61
N ARG A 179 -13.57 10.50 16.71
CA ARG A 179 -12.51 10.78 17.69
C ARG A 179 -13.02 10.60 19.14
N LEU A 180 -14.20 11.12 19.46
CA LEU A 180 -14.79 10.98 20.80
C LEU A 180 -15.21 9.54 21.13
N LEU A 181 -15.71 8.80 20.14
CA LEU A 181 -16.13 7.40 20.33
C LEU A 181 -14.94 6.44 20.48
N LEU A 182 -13.84 6.68 19.75
CA LEU A 182 -12.60 5.90 19.89
C LEU A 182 -11.93 6.14 21.25
N LEU A 183 -11.88 7.40 21.70
CA LEU A 183 -11.34 7.74 23.02
C LEU A 183 -12.15 7.07 24.15
N ASN A 184 -13.48 7.07 24.04
CA ASN A 184 -14.35 6.40 25.01
C ASN A 184 -14.20 4.88 24.95
N TRP A 185 -14.03 4.29 23.77
CA TRP A 185 -13.82 2.85 23.61
C TRP A 185 -12.46 2.41 24.17
N GLU A 186 -11.39 3.18 23.97
CA GLU A 186 -10.08 2.90 24.57
C GLU A 186 -10.12 2.99 26.10
N ILE A 187 -10.83 3.97 26.67
CA ILE A 187 -11.03 4.10 28.13
C ILE A 187 -11.82 2.89 28.68
N ASP A 188 -12.86 2.45 27.99
CA ASP A 188 -13.71 1.32 28.41
C ASP A 188 -12.99 -0.03 28.27
N TRP A 189 -12.15 -0.18 27.23
CA TRP A 189 -11.31 -1.35 27.01
C TRP A 189 -10.18 -1.44 28.05
N MET A 190 -9.51 -0.33 28.36
CA MET A 190 -8.49 -0.27 29.42
C MET A 190 -9.06 -0.58 30.81
N GLY A 191 -10.35 -0.32 31.05
CA GLY A 191 -11.05 -0.69 32.28
C GLY A 191 -11.33 -2.19 32.44
N GLN A 192 -11.16 -3.02 31.41
CA GLN A 192 -11.51 -4.45 31.40
C GLN A 192 -10.31 -5.41 31.20
N ILE A 193 -9.08 -4.91 31.27
CA ILE A 193 -7.83 -5.65 30.94
C ILE A 193 -7.49 -6.80 31.92
N ASP A 194 -8.20 -6.97 33.04
CA ASP A 194 -7.84 -7.98 34.04
C ASP A 194 -8.23 -9.44 33.73
N SER A 195 -8.72 -9.81 32.53
CA SER A 195 -9.23 -11.19 32.36
C SER A 195 -9.13 -11.91 31.01
N ARG A 196 -8.55 -11.38 29.92
CA ARG A 196 -8.53 -12.13 28.63
C ARG A 196 -7.20 -12.04 27.87
N GLY A 197 -6.68 -13.22 27.53
CA GLY A 197 -5.33 -13.45 26.99
C GLY A 197 -5.01 -12.83 25.63
N PHE A 198 -3.70 -12.74 25.39
CA PHE A 198 -3.05 -12.04 24.27
C PHE A 198 -3.19 -12.76 22.93
N TYR A 199 -4.26 -12.52 22.18
CA TYR A 199 -4.26 -12.74 20.72
C TYR A 199 -5.12 -11.69 20.02
N SER A 200 -4.48 -10.79 19.27
CA SER A 200 -5.14 -9.80 18.41
C SER A 200 -5.58 -10.46 17.09
N HIS A 201 -6.88 -10.38 16.77
CA HIS A 201 -7.44 -10.88 15.52
C HIS A 201 -6.89 -10.08 14.32
N PRO A 202 -6.42 -10.72 13.23
CA PRO A 202 -5.73 -10.03 12.12
C PRO A 202 -6.58 -9.01 11.35
N SER A 203 -7.92 -9.03 11.48
CA SER A 203 -8.79 -7.99 10.93
C SER A 203 -8.92 -6.72 11.78
N ILE A 204 -8.52 -6.76 13.07
CA ILE A 204 -8.56 -5.59 13.96
C ILE A 204 -7.44 -4.62 13.62
N ALA A 205 -6.25 -5.13 13.28
CA ALA A 205 -5.20 -4.31 12.71
C ALA A 205 -5.71 -3.69 11.40
N LEU A 206 -6.19 -4.48 10.43
CA LEU A 206 -6.67 -3.94 9.15
C LEU A 206 -7.73 -2.82 9.30
N TYR A 207 -8.67 -2.97 10.24
CA TYR A 207 -9.79 -2.04 10.44
C TYR A 207 -9.43 -0.79 11.27
N ALA A 208 -8.67 -0.95 12.36
CA ALA A 208 -8.10 0.19 13.09
C ALA A 208 -7.13 0.98 12.19
N ASN A 209 -6.50 0.27 11.24
CA ASN A 209 -5.53 0.82 10.33
C ASN A 209 -6.15 1.66 9.23
N LEU A 210 -7.26 1.22 8.64
CA LEU A 210 -8.01 2.06 7.70
C LEU A 210 -8.51 3.37 8.36
N ILE A 211 -8.83 3.36 9.65
CA ILE A 211 -9.30 4.54 10.39
C ILE A 211 -8.15 5.47 10.78
N ALA A 212 -7.00 4.94 11.22
CA ALA A 212 -5.84 5.76 11.59
C ALA A 212 -5.11 6.35 10.36
N ILE A 213 -5.07 5.63 9.24
CA ILE A 213 -4.42 6.06 7.99
C ILE A 213 -5.13 7.25 7.34
N TYR A 214 -6.43 7.44 7.61
CA TYR A 214 -7.23 8.54 7.07
C TYR A 214 -7.26 9.79 7.99
N HIS A 215 -6.58 9.77 9.14
CA HIS A 215 -6.71 10.79 10.20
C HIS A 215 -5.37 11.38 10.69
N GLN A 216 -4.38 11.48 9.81
CA GLN A 216 -3.31 12.50 9.88
C GLN A 216 -3.36 13.38 8.64
#